data_AF-A0A2G6QL34-F1
#
_entry.id   AF-A0A2G6QL34-F1
#
_cell.length_a   1.000
_cell.length_b   1.000
_cell.length_c   1.000
_cell.angle_alpha   90.00
_cell.angle_beta   90.00
_cell.angle_gamma   90.00
#
_symmetry.space_group_name_H-M   'P 1'
#
loop_
_entity.id
_entity.type
_entity.pdbx_description
1 polymer ?
#
loop_
_entity_poly.entity_id
_entity_poly.type
_entity_poly.pdbx_seq_one_letter_code
_entity_poly.pdbx_strand_id
1 'polypeptide(L)'
;MKCFSVKLFSVLLFVFLLFPIQVFCEDDSEIDRVSEPYTKDEFPLWQREIRRFEILTFGALPFVTMLSFWTYDISRSIKYSGDPRYYPWSMKNANISVSLTQDEQIKIFGTAVGISLGIALFDVCYRAIKRDIEAKKLERENLIQEEPIQIIPIITDEAGVKLPSEEEAGE
;
A
#
# COMPACT_ATOMS: atom_id res chain seq x y z
N MET A 1 22.78 -27.46 -26.09
CA MET A 1 21.89 -26.29 -26.30
C MET A 1 21.37 -25.67 -25.00
N LYS A 2 20.96 -26.43 -23.97
CA LYS A 2 20.45 -25.88 -22.68
C LYS A 2 21.39 -24.91 -21.95
N CYS A 3 22.70 -25.15 -21.94
CA CYS A 3 23.68 -24.25 -21.32
C CYS A 3 23.82 -22.89 -22.03
N PHE A 4 23.53 -22.81 -23.33
CA PHE A 4 23.63 -21.55 -24.09
C PHE A 4 22.45 -20.63 -23.74
N SER A 5 21.23 -21.18 -23.67
CA SER A 5 20.04 -20.43 -23.25
C SER A 5 20.13 -19.92 -21.81
N VAL A 6 20.67 -20.71 -20.87
CA VAL A 6 20.81 -20.28 -19.47
C VAL A 6 21.85 -19.15 -19.34
N LYS A 7 22.97 -19.22 -20.07
CA LYS A 7 23.98 -18.16 -20.07
C LYS A 7 23.47 -16.88 -20.75
N LEU A 8 22.73 -17.00 -21.85
CA LEU A 8 22.12 -15.87 -22.54
C LEU A 8 21.07 -15.18 -21.66
N PHE A 9 20.23 -15.96 -20.97
CA PHE A 9 19.23 -15.43 -20.03
C PHE A 9 19.89 -14.73 -18.83
N SER A 10 20.97 -15.30 -18.29
CA SER A 10 21.73 -14.70 -17.20
C SER A 10 22.38 -13.37 -17.59
N VAL A 11 22.90 -13.24 -18.82
CA VAL A 11 23.48 -11.99 -19.32
C VAL A 11 22.39 -10.94 -19.53
N LEU A 12 21.24 -11.33 -20.07
CA LEU A 12 20.13 -10.41 -20.33
C LEU A 12 19.50 -9.87 -19.03
N LEU A 13 19.39 -10.73 -18.00
CA LEU A 13 19.00 -10.32 -16.65
C LEU A 13 20.01 -9.34 -16.03
N PHE A 14 21.31 -9.59 -16.21
CA PHE A 14 22.37 -8.72 -15.69
C PHE A 14 22.35 -7.33 -16.35
N VAL A 15 22.13 -7.27 -17.68
CA VAL A 15 21.99 -6.01 -18.41
C VAL A 15 20.74 -5.24 -17.98
N PHE A 16 19.63 -5.93 -17.73
CA PHE A 16 18.39 -5.29 -17.24
C PHE A 16 18.54 -4.73 -15.82
N LEU A 17 19.30 -5.40 -14.95
CA LEU A 17 19.61 -4.94 -13.60
C LEU A 17 20.56 -3.74 -13.56
N LEU A 18 21.38 -3.54 -14.60
CA LEU A 18 22.28 -2.38 -14.72
C LEU A 18 21.61 -1.15 -15.36
N PHE A 19 20.43 -1.30 -15.94
CA PHE A 19 19.75 -0.25 -16.70
C PHE A 19 19.16 0.93 -15.88
N PRO A 20 18.77 0.82 -14.58
CA PRO A 20 18.09 1.94 -13.92
C PRO A 20 19.02 3.08 -13.48
N ILE A 21 20.34 3.03 -13.72
CA ILE A 21 21.30 3.98 -13.14
C ILE A 21 21.46 5.27 -13.97
N GLN A 22 21.07 5.27 -15.25
CA GLN A 22 21.50 6.34 -16.18
C GLN A 22 20.42 7.36 -16.57
N VAL A 23 19.18 7.26 -16.08
CA VAL A 23 18.07 8.13 -16.53
C VAL A 23 17.87 9.38 -15.65
N PHE A 24 18.56 9.48 -14.51
CA PHE A 24 18.54 10.66 -13.64
C PHE A 24 19.96 11.19 -13.42
N CYS A 25 20.62 11.70 -14.46
CA CYS A 25 21.69 12.68 -14.27
C CYS A 25 21.07 14.05 -14.51
N GLU A 26 20.77 14.75 -13.42
CA GLU A 26 20.49 16.18 -13.49
C GLU A 26 21.81 16.90 -13.80
N ASP A 27 21.77 17.84 -14.74
CA ASP A 27 22.91 18.62 -15.20
C ASP A 27 23.36 19.57 -14.07
N ASP A 28 24.43 19.20 -13.36
CA ASP A 28 24.98 19.93 -12.22
C ASP A 28 25.69 21.22 -12.69
N SER A 29 24.91 22.25 -13.02
CA SER A 29 25.41 23.62 -13.02
C SER A 29 25.42 24.14 -11.57
N GLU A 30 26.57 24.01 -10.92
CA GLU A 30 27.13 24.83 -9.83
C GLU A 30 26.14 25.74 -9.05
N ILE A 31 25.29 25.13 -8.22
CA ILE A 31 24.55 25.83 -7.15
C ILE A 31 24.76 25.00 -5.88
N ASP A 32 25.09 25.66 -4.77
CA ASP A 32 25.28 25.03 -3.45
C ASP A 32 23.93 24.48 -2.95
N ARG A 33 23.53 23.31 -3.47
CA ARG A 33 22.25 22.67 -3.21
C ARG A 33 22.31 21.97 -1.85
N VAL A 34 22.16 22.73 -0.78
CA VAL A 34 21.69 22.14 0.48
C VAL A 34 20.35 21.50 0.15
N SER A 35 20.29 20.16 0.24
CA SER A 35 19.09 19.40 -0.10
C SER A 35 17.90 19.94 0.68
N GLU A 36 16.94 20.53 -0.02
CA GLU A 36 15.70 21.00 0.59
C GLU A 36 14.90 19.80 1.10
N PRO A 37 14.27 19.89 2.29
CA PRO A 37 13.41 18.82 2.78
C PRO A 37 12.24 18.58 1.82
N TYR A 38 12.02 17.32 1.45
CA TYR A 38 10.94 16.94 0.53
C TYR A 38 9.57 17.47 0.96
N THR A 39 8.84 18.04 0.00
CA THR A 39 7.46 18.51 0.22
C THR A 39 6.46 17.38 -0.03
N LYS A 40 5.31 17.41 0.65
CA LYS A 40 4.29 16.32 0.58
C LYS A 40 3.72 16.08 -0.83
N ASP A 41 3.76 17.13 -1.66
CA ASP A 41 3.13 17.17 -2.98
C ASP A 41 4.14 17.08 -4.13
N GLU A 42 5.42 16.90 -3.81
CA GLU A 42 6.51 16.82 -4.78
C GLU A 42 6.47 15.52 -5.60
N PHE A 43 5.96 14.44 -5.01
CA PHE A 43 5.82 13.15 -5.68
C PHE A 43 4.37 12.84 -6.03
N PRO A 44 4.10 12.33 -7.25
CA PRO A 44 2.77 11.89 -7.62
C PRO A 44 2.29 10.77 -6.69
N LEU A 45 0.97 10.73 -6.48
CA LEU A 45 0.35 9.83 -5.52
C LEU A 45 0.70 8.36 -5.75
N TRP A 46 0.73 7.91 -7.01
CA TRP A 46 1.06 6.52 -7.35
C TRP A 46 2.48 6.14 -6.92
N GLN A 47 3.46 7.05 -7.04
CA GLN A 47 4.84 6.80 -6.65
C GLN A 47 4.96 6.67 -5.13
N ARG A 48 4.20 7.48 -4.38
CA ARG A 48 4.11 7.39 -2.92
C ARG A 48 3.47 6.08 -2.47
N GLU A 49 2.42 5.64 -3.16
CA GLU A 49 1.73 4.37 -2.90
C GLU A 49 2.63 3.17 -3.20
N ILE A 50 3.36 3.16 -4.33
CA ILE A 50 4.32 2.10 -4.65
C ILE A 50 5.45 2.02 -3.63
N ARG A 51 6.03 3.17 -3.24
CA ARG A 51 7.08 3.20 -2.20
C ARG A 51 6.58 2.56 -0.90
N ARG A 52 5.37 2.91 -0.47
CA ARG A 52 4.79 2.35 0.76
C ARG A 52 4.48 0.86 0.60
N PHE A 53 3.98 0.45 -0.56
CA PHE A 53 3.73 -0.95 -0.88
C PHE A 53 5.01 -1.78 -0.81
N GLU A 54 6.12 -1.30 -1.38
CA GLU A 54 7.44 -1.94 -1.29
C GLU A 54 7.91 -2.05 0.17
N ILE A 55 7.85 -0.95 0.92
CA ILE A 55 8.25 -0.94 2.34
C ILE A 55 7.42 -1.93 3.16
N LEU A 56 6.11 -2.03 2.93
CA LEU A 56 5.26 -2.99 3.65
C LEU A 56 5.55 -4.42 3.20
N THR A 57 5.59 -4.70 1.90
CA THR A 57 5.78 -6.06 1.37
C THR A 57 7.15 -6.63 1.70
N PHE A 58 8.23 -5.90 1.43
CA PHE A 58 9.59 -6.39 1.69
C PHE A 58 10.02 -6.16 3.13
N GLY A 59 9.56 -5.07 3.75
CA GLY A 59 9.88 -4.78 5.16
C GLY A 59 9.20 -5.73 6.15
N ALA A 60 7.98 -6.21 5.86
CA ALA A 60 7.30 -7.17 6.72
C ALA A 60 7.76 -8.63 6.49
N LEU A 61 8.33 -8.94 5.32
CA LEU A 61 8.74 -10.29 4.93
C LEU A 61 9.62 -11.03 5.98
N PRO A 62 10.68 -10.46 6.56
CA PRO A 62 11.50 -11.17 7.56
C PRO A 62 10.72 -11.53 8.83
N PHE A 63 9.78 -10.70 9.25
CA PHE A 63 8.97 -10.96 10.44
C PHE A 63 7.90 -12.01 10.15
N VAL A 64 7.21 -11.88 9.02
CA VAL A 64 6.14 -12.80 8.62
C VAL A 64 6.70 -14.18 8.31
N THR A 65 7.89 -14.28 7.70
CA THR A 65 8.57 -15.57 7.46
C THR A 65 8.92 -16.26 8.78
N MET A 66 9.55 -15.56 9.72
CA MET A 66 9.84 -16.09 11.05
C MET A 66 8.56 -16.58 11.76
N LEU A 67 7.50 -15.78 11.76
CA LEU A 67 6.21 -16.17 12.34
C LEU A 67 5.60 -17.38 11.64
N SER A 68 5.69 -17.45 10.31
CA SER A 68 5.19 -18.59 9.54
C SER A 68 5.92 -19.89 9.90
N PHE A 69 7.25 -19.83 10.08
CA PHE A 69 8.02 -20.98 10.57
C PHE A 69 7.57 -21.39 11.97
N TRP A 70 7.40 -20.42 12.87
CA TRP A 70 6.98 -20.70 14.24
C TRP A 70 5.56 -21.30 14.32
N THR A 71 4.60 -20.71 13.60
CA THR A 71 3.24 -21.23 13.51
C THR A 71 3.20 -22.63 12.91
N TYR A 72 3.98 -22.89 11.86
CA TYR A 72 4.09 -24.22 11.26
C TYR A 72 4.67 -25.24 12.25
N ASP A 73 5.71 -24.86 12.99
CA ASP A 73 6.37 -25.73 13.96
C ASP A 73 5.43 -26.08 15.14
N ILE A 74 4.67 -25.10 15.64
CA ILE A 74 3.60 -25.34 16.61
C ILE A 74 2.54 -26.30 16.04
N SER A 75 2.05 -26.02 14.82
CA SER A 75 1.04 -26.87 14.18
C SER A 75 1.52 -28.32 14.01
N ARG A 76 2.77 -28.51 13.62
CA ARG A 76 3.42 -29.82 13.50
C ARG A 76 3.53 -30.51 14.84
N SER A 77 3.91 -29.79 15.90
CA SER A 77 4.03 -30.35 17.25
C SER A 77 2.69 -30.85 17.80
N ILE A 78 1.60 -30.15 17.50
CA ILE A 78 0.24 -30.56 17.90
C ILE A 78 -0.18 -31.82 17.14
N LYS A 79 0.14 -31.91 15.85
CA LYS A 79 -0.20 -33.07 15.00
C LYS A 79 0.53 -34.35 15.43
N TYR A 80 1.80 -34.24 15.84
CA TYR A 80 2.62 -35.34 16.32
C TYR A 80 2.79 -35.29 17.84
N SER A 81 1.66 -35.21 18.56
CA SER A 81 1.67 -35.13 20.02
C SER A 81 2.38 -36.36 20.62
N GLY A 82 3.32 -36.10 21.53
CA GLY A 82 4.05 -37.15 22.26
C GLY A 82 5.37 -37.62 21.64
N ASP A 83 5.74 -37.17 20.43
CA ASP A 83 7.06 -37.46 19.86
C ASP A 83 8.04 -36.27 20.09
N PRO A 84 9.13 -36.46 20.85
CA PRO A 84 10.14 -35.41 21.13
C PRO A 84 10.82 -34.85 19.87
N ARG A 85 10.72 -35.52 18.72
CA ARG A 85 11.28 -35.08 17.44
C ARG A 85 10.57 -33.87 16.85
N TYR A 86 9.31 -33.65 17.23
CA TYR A 86 8.44 -32.60 16.68
C TYR A 86 8.12 -31.50 17.68
N TYR A 87 8.90 -31.37 18.76
CA TYR A 87 8.70 -30.26 19.70
C TYR A 87 8.92 -28.89 19.03
N PRO A 88 8.11 -27.89 19.43
CA PRO A 88 8.16 -26.57 18.84
C PRO A 88 9.44 -25.83 19.25
N TRP A 89 9.71 -24.76 18.53
CA TRP A 89 10.99 -24.04 18.49
C TRP A 89 11.67 -23.78 19.85
N SER A 90 11.02 -23.39 20.94
CA SER A 90 11.74 -23.17 22.22
C SER A 90 12.17 -24.46 22.93
N MET A 91 11.60 -25.61 22.56
CA MET A 91 11.79 -26.92 23.21
C MET A 91 12.44 -27.96 22.29
N LYS A 92 12.96 -27.52 21.13
CA LYS A 92 13.50 -28.40 20.10
C LYS A 92 14.92 -28.87 20.45
N ASN A 93 15.15 -30.18 20.43
CA ASN A 93 16.47 -30.78 20.63
C ASN A 93 17.18 -31.01 19.30
N ALA A 94 18.32 -30.33 19.07
CA ALA A 94 19.06 -30.39 17.80
C ALA A 94 19.50 -31.82 17.38
N ASN A 95 19.77 -32.69 18.36
CA ASN A 95 20.23 -34.07 18.09
C ASN A 95 19.10 -35.04 17.65
N ILE A 96 17.84 -34.70 17.95
CA ILE A 96 16.68 -35.59 17.77
C ILE A 96 15.71 -35.02 16.73
N SER A 97 15.73 -33.70 16.54
CA SER A 97 14.74 -33.01 15.72
C SER A 97 14.78 -33.39 14.25
N VAL A 98 13.60 -33.57 13.66
CA VAL A 98 13.48 -33.72 12.20
C VAL A 98 13.65 -32.35 11.55
N SER A 99 14.52 -32.28 10.54
CA SER A 99 14.70 -31.10 9.70
C SER A 99 13.53 -30.92 8.75
N LEU A 100 13.16 -29.68 8.46
CA LEU A 100 12.16 -29.37 7.45
C LEU A 100 12.63 -29.83 6.07
N THR A 101 11.74 -30.45 5.31
CA THR A 101 12.01 -30.79 3.91
C THR A 101 11.97 -29.53 3.04
N GLN A 102 12.60 -29.57 1.87
CA GLN A 102 12.61 -28.43 0.94
C GLN A 102 11.19 -27.99 0.54
N ASP A 103 10.29 -28.96 0.33
CA ASP A 103 8.89 -28.67 -0.02
C ASP A 103 8.13 -27.99 1.13
N GLU A 104 8.41 -28.37 2.38
CA GLU A 104 7.85 -27.71 3.57
C GLU A 104 8.35 -26.27 3.66
N GLN A 105 9.66 -26.04 3.44
CA GLN A 105 10.25 -24.71 3.48
C GLN A 105 9.65 -23.78 2.41
N ILE A 106 9.50 -24.27 1.17
CA ILE A 106 8.92 -23.48 0.08
C ILE A 106 7.46 -23.12 0.39
N LYS A 107 6.69 -24.05 0.96
CA LYS A 107 5.29 -23.78 1.35
C LYS A 107 5.19 -22.71 2.44
N ILE A 108 6.01 -22.82 3.49
CA ILE A 108 6.03 -21.86 4.60
C ILE A 108 6.48 -20.48 4.12
N PHE A 109 7.50 -20.45 3.26
CA PHE A 109 7.95 -19.20 2.64
C PHE A 109 6.87 -18.60 1.73
N GLY A 110 6.21 -19.43 0.92
CA GLY A 110 5.10 -19.02 0.07
C GLY A 110 3.93 -18.44 0.87
N THR A 111 3.57 -19.05 2.01
CA THR A 111 2.55 -18.50 2.90
C THR A 111 2.99 -17.16 3.48
N ALA A 112 4.26 -17.00 3.82
CA ALA A 112 4.78 -15.75 4.36
C ALA A 112 4.74 -14.61 3.33
N VAL A 113 5.14 -14.89 2.08
CA VAL A 113 5.04 -13.95 0.97
C VAL A 113 3.58 -13.54 0.75
N GLY A 114 2.65 -14.51 0.77
CA GLY A 114 1.22 -14.24 0.61
C GLY A 114 0.66 -13.33 1.71
N ILE A 115 1.01 -13.57 2.97
CA ILE A 115 0.59 -12.73 4.10
C ILE A 115 1.18 -11.33 3.99
N SER A 116 2.47 -11.21 3.66
CA SER A 116 3.13 -9.90 3.51
C SER A 116 2.49 -9.06 2.39
N LEU A 117 2.22 -9.70 1.26
CA LEU A 117 1.49 -9.08 0.15
C LEU A 117 0.08 -8.68 0.56
N GLY A 118 -0.62 -9.54 1.32
CA GLY A 118 -1.95 -9.25 1.85
C GLY A 118 -1.98 -8.01 2.74
N ILE A 119 -0.99 -7.82 3.61
CA ILE A 119 -0.86 -6.62 4.46
C ILE A 119 -0.69 -5.36 3.61
N ALA A 120 0.17 -5.40 2.59
CA ALA A 120 0.39 -4.26 1.72
C ALA A 120 -0.84 -3.91 0.87
N LEU A 121 -1.53 -4.91 0.33
CA LEU A 121 -2.79 -4.72 -0.40
C LEU A 121 -3.88 -4.15 0.51
N PHE A 122 -3.97 -4.62 1.75
CA PHE A 122 -4.91 -4.09 2.72
C PHE A 122 -4.67 -2.61 3.02
N ASP A 123 -3.40 -2.18 3.18
CA ASP A 123 -3.06 -0.77 3.38
C ASP A 123 -3.44 0.11 2.17
N VAL A 124 -3.17 -0.33 0.95
CA VAL A 124 -3.56 0.39 -0.28
C VAL A 124 -5.08 0.50 -0.40
N CYS A 125 -5.81 -0.61 -0.20
CA CYS A 125 -7.28 -0.61 -0.24
C CYS A 125 -7.88 0.32 0.81
N TYR A 126 -7.39 0.25 2.05
CA TYR A 126 -7.85 1.10 3.14
C TYR A 126 -7.65 2.59 2.83
N ARG A 127 -6.47 2.97 2.30
CA ARG A 127 -6.18 4.35 1.90
C ARG A 127 -7.03 4.82 0.73
N ALA A 128 -7.23 3.96 -0.26
CA ALA A 128 -8.07 4.27 -1.41
C ALA A 128 -9.51 4.59 -0.96
N ILE A 129 -10.08 3.75 -0.08
CA ILE A 129 -11.42 3.96 0.48
C ILE A 129 -11.48 5.26 1.31
N LYS A 130 -10.50 5.47 2.19
CA LYS A 130 -10.46 6.67 3.04
C LYS A 130 -10.40 7.95 2.20
N ARG A 131 -9.60 7.95 1.13
CA ARG A 131 -9.46 9.11 0.25
C ARG A 131 -10.72 9.39 -0.57
N ASP A 132 -11.44 8.35 -1.01
CA ASP A 132 -12.74 8.51 -1.68
C ASP A 132 -13.79 9.14 -0.74
N ILE A 133 -13.82 8.70 0.53
CA ILE A 133 -14.71 9.26 1.54
C ILE A 133 -14.37 10.73 1.83
N GLU A 134 -13.09 11.06 1.97
CA GLU A 134 -12.63 12.43 2.21
C GLU A 134 -12.93 13.35 1.01
N ALA A 135 -12.73 12.87 -0.22
CA ALA A 135 -13.05 13.62 -1.43
C ALA A 135 -14.56 13.96 -1.52
N LYS A 136 -15.43 12.96 -1.30
CA LYS A 136 -16.90 13.16 -1.28
C LYS A 136 -17.37 14.08 -0.16
N LYS A 137 -16.65 14.08 0.97
CA LYS A 137 -16.94 14.99 2.08
C LYS A 137 -16.60 16.43 1.70
N LEU A 138 -15.42 16.65 1.11
CA LEU A 138 -14.97 17.97 0.65
C LEU A 138 -15.90 18.54 -0.43
N GLU A 139 -16.31 17.72 -1.40
CA GLU A 139 -17.29 18.13 -2.43
C GLU A 139 -18.60 18.62 -1.81
N ARG A 140 -19.14 17.91 -0.81
CA ARG A 140 -20.35 18.35 -0.10
C ARG A 140 -20.16 19.66 0.66
N GLU A 141 -19.01 19.84 1.30
CA GLU A 141 -18.70 21.07 2.04
C GLU A 141 -18.56 22.27 1.09
N ASN A 142 -17.93 22.09 -0.07
CA ASN A 142 -17.82 23.13 -1.09
C ASN A 142 -19.20 23.52 -1.67
N LEU A 143 -20.06 22.54 -1.97
CA LEU A 143 -21.42 22.80 -2.46
C LEU A 143 -22.28 23.58 -1.46
N ILE A 144 -22.09 23.36 -0.16
CA ILE A 144 -22.79 24.10 0.89
C ILE A 144 -22.26 25.54 1.03
N GLN A 145 -21.00 25.79 0.68
CA GLN A 145 -20.41 27.13 0.70
C GLN A 145 -20.76 27.98 -0.52
N GLU A 146 -20.99 27.39 -1.69
CA GLU A 146 -21.23 28.14 -2.93
C GLU A 146 -22.67 28.65 -3.11
N GLU A 147 -23.66 28.08 -2.41
CA GLU A 147 -25.04 28.59 -2.45
C GLU A 147 -25.45 29.29 -1.14
N PRO A 148 -25.29 30.64 -1.03
CA PRO A 148 -25.95 31.37 0.04
C PRO A 148 -27.46 31.21 -0.16
N ILE A 149 -28.13 30.57 0.80
CA ILE A 149 -29.60 30.47 0.83
C ILE A 149 -30.15 31.90 0.81
N GLN A 150 -30.59 32.36 -0.36
CA GLN A 150 -31.20 33.67 -0.52
C GLN A 150 -32.62 33.59 0.04
N ILE A 151 -32.79 34.09 1.26
CA ILE A 151 -34.11 34.23 1.87
C ILE A 151 -34.79 35.41 1.17
N ILE A 152 -35.65 35.12 0.20
CA ILE A 152 -36.54 36.12 -0.38
C ILE A 152 -37.67 36.32 0.64
N PRO A 153 -37.79 37.49 1.29
CA PRO A 153 -38.90 37.74 2.20
C PRO A 153 -40.21 37.69 1.39
N ILE A 154 -41.12 36.82 1.79
CA ILE A 154 -42.50 36.85 1.30
C ILE A 154 -43.18 38.02 2.01
N ILE A 155 -43.34 39.13 1.29
CA ILE A 155 -44.10 40.28 1.80
C ILE A 155 -45.57 39.86 1.83
N THR A 156 -46.07 39.60 3.04
CA THR A 156 -47.49 39.33 3.26
C THR A 156 -48.18 40.65 3.53
N ASP A 157 -48.67 41.31 2.49
CA ASP A 157 -49.64 42.38 2.64
C ASP A 157 -51.02 41.76 2.82
N GLU A 158 -51.85 42.30 3.70
CA GLU A 158 -53.14 41.74 4.14
C GLU A 158 -54.24 41.67 3.04
N ALA A 159 -53.88 41.71 1.77
CA ALA A 159 -54.81 41.63 0.64
C ALA A 159 -54.33 40.65 -0.44
N GLY A 160 -54.10 39.38 -0.05
CA GLY A 160 -53.93 38.27 -0.99
C GLY A 160 -52.58 38.24 -1.73
N VAL A 161 -52.07 37.03 -1.97
CA VAL A 161 -50.75 36.78 -2.55
C VAL A 161 -50.65 37.42 -3.94
N LYS A 162 -49.80 38.46 -4.07
CA LYS A 162 -49.37 39.00 -5.36
C LYS A 162 -47.90 38.64 -5.53
N LEU A 163 -47.61 37.76 -6.49
CA LEU A 163 -46.24 37.44 -6.89
C LEU A 163 -45.63 38.67 -7.60
N PRO A 164 -44.35 38.99 -7.38
CA PRO A 164 -43.70 40.08 -8.10
C PRO A 164 -43.63 39.73 -9.59
N SER A 165 -44.12 40.62 -10.45
CA SER A 165 -43.90 40.54 -11.89
C SER A 165 -42.46 40.93 -12.21
N GLU A 166 -41.85 40.25 -13.18
CA GLU A 166 -40.42 40.27 -13.56
C GLU A 166 -39.84 41.65 -13.98
N GLU A 167 -40.55 42.75 -13.78
CA GLU A 167 -40.24 44.06 -14.36
C GLU A 167 -39.44 45.01 -13.43
N GLU A 168 -39.31 44.71 -12.13
CA GLU A 168 -38.62 45.61 -11.17
C GLU A 168 -37.19 45.17 -10.76
N ALA A 169 -36.65 44.09 -11.32
CA ALA A 169 -35.33 43.57 -10.96
C ALA A 169 -34.18 44.02 -11.89
N GLY A 170 -34.35 45.15 -12.60
CA GLY A 170 -33.40 45.64 -13.59
C GLY A 170 -33.27 47.16 -13.63
N GLU A 171 -32.76 47.75 -12.56
CA GLU A 171 -32.06 49.05 -12.57
C GLU A 171 -30.96 49.09 -11.50
#